data_AF-A0A644Y0S5-F1
#
_entry.id   AF-A0A644Y0S5-F1
#
_cell.length_a   1.000
_cell.length_b   1.000
_cell.length_c   1.000
_cell.angle_alpha   90.00
_cell.angle_beta   90.00
_cell.angle_gamma   90.00
#
_symmetry.space_group_name_H-M   'P 1'
#
loop_
_entity.id
_entity.type
_entity.pdbx_description
1 polymer ?
#
loop_
_entity_poly.entity_id
_entity_poly.type
_entity_poly.pdbx_seq_one_letter_code
_entity_poly.pdbx_strand_id
1 'polypeptide(L)'
;MAVVGSLNSGLTGNHEVLFTKSILDGVSAIIFASTLGAGVLLSAIPLFLYQGAITLLAQTLAPVLSDAAVAEMTCVGSLLILAIGLNLLKVTKIKVMDFILSIFIPIGLVLFM
;
A
#
# COMPACT_ATOMS: atom_id res chain seq x y z
N MET A 1 -2.10 -2.29 -0.61
CA MET A 1 -2.64 -1.97 0.74
C MET A 1 -1.61 -1.44 1.74
N ALA A 2 -0.31 -1.40 1.43
CA ALA A 2 0.68 -0.81 2.35
C ALA A 2 0.37 0.68 2.64
N VAL A 3 0.16 1.49 1.59
CA VAL A 3 -0.12 2.94 1.69
C VAL A 3 -1.43 3.23 2.43
N VAL A 4 -2.52 2.60 2.01
CA VAL A 4 -3.85 2.79 2.61
C VAL A 4 -3.88 2.29 4.07
N GLY A 5 -3.25 1.14 4.36
CA GLY A 5 -3.14 0.60 5.71
C GLY A 5 -2.33 1.51 6.64
N SER A 6 -1.19 2.04 6.17
CA SER A 6 -0.38 2.99 6.95
C SER A 6 -1.08 4.34 7.18
N LEU A 7 -1.85 4.82 6.20
CA LEU A 7 -2.64 6.05 6.35
C LEU A 7 -3.79 5.84 7.33
N ASN A 8 -4.56 4.76 7.20
CA ASN A 8 -5.66 4.47 8.14
C ASN A 8 -5.12 4.29 9.56
N SER A 9 -4.04 3.53 9.71
CA SER A 9 -3.32 3.35 10.98
C SER A 9 -2.88 4.67 11.63
N GLY A 10 -2.37 5.62 10.84
CA GLY A 10 -1.90 6.90 11.35
C GLY A 10 -2.99 7.96 11.56
N LEU A 11 -4.09 7.90 10.80
CA LEU A 11 -5.21 8.85 10.87
C LEU A 11 -6.28 8.44 11.90
N THR A 12 -6.68 7.17 11.90
CA THR A 12 -7.80 6.69 12.74
C THR A 12 -7.34 5.88 13.96
N GLY A 13 -6.04 5.57 14.04
CA GLY A 13 -5.52 4.64 15.05
C GLY A 13 -5.98 3.18 14.83
N ASN A 14 -6.69 2.89 13.73
CA ASN A 14 -7.12 1.55 13.41
C ASN A 14 -6.01 0.80 12.65
N HIS A 15 -5.36 -0.12 13.36
CA HIS A 15 -4.25 -0.93 12.84
C HIS A 15 -4.68 -2.26 12.21
N GLU A 16 -5.99 -2.58 12.20
CA GLU A 16 -6.51 -3.89 11.76
C GLU A 16 -6.03 -4.25 10.35
N VAL A 17 -6.14 -3.30 9.41
CA VAL A 17 -5.69 -3.48 8.02
C VAL A 17 -4.18 -3.72 7.92
N LEU A 18 -3.39 -3.04 8.77
CA LEU A 18 -1.94 -3.18 8.79
C LEU A 18 -1.55 -4.56 9.38
N PHE A 19 -2.25 -5.01 10.43
CA PHE A 19 -2.04 -6.35 11.00
C PHE A 19 -2.43 -7.46 10.03
N THR A 20 -3.58 -7.36 9.35
CA THR A 20 -3.97 -8.32 8.31
C THR A 20 -2.91 -8.40 7.22
N LYS A 21 -2.34 -7.26 6.82
CA LYS A 21 -1.26 -7.23 5.81
C LYS A 21 0.02 -7.89 6.31
N SER A 22 0.43 -7.64 7.55
CA SER A 22 1.63 -8.23 8.15
C SER A 22 1.54 -9.76 8.22
N ILE A 23 0.36 -10.32 8.49
CA ILE A 23 0.16 -11.78 8.46
C ILE A 23 0.34 -12.31 7.03
N LEU A 24 -0.27 -11.66 6.04
CA LEU A 24 -0.11 -12.02 4.61
C LEU A 24 1.35 -11.94 4.15
N ASP A 25 2.10 -10.91 4.58
CA ASP A 25 3.53 -10.78 4.29
C ASP A 25 4.36 -11.83 5.00
N GLY A 26 4.03 -12.19 6.25
CA GLY A 26 4.71 -13.27 6.96
C GLY A 26 4.58 -14.61 6.23
N VAL A 27 3.36 -14.98 5.82
CA VAL A 27 3.13 -16.20 5.04
C VAL A 27 3.88 -16.17 3.71
N SER A 28 3.82 -15.05 2.99
CA SER A 28 4.51 -14.88 1.71
C SER A 28 6.03 -14.92 1.85
N ALA A 29 6.57 -14.32 2.92
CA ALA A 29 8.00 -14.30 3.22
C ALA A 29 8.54 -15.70 3.52
N ILE A 30 7.78 -16.57 4.20
CA ILE A 30 8.17 -17.97 4.42
C ILE A 30 8.31 -18.70 3.08
N ILE A 31 7.33 -18.53 2.18
CA ILE A 31 7.33 -19.14 0.86
C ILE A 31 8.49 -18.61 0.00
N PHE A 32 8.71 -17.30 0.01
CA PHE A 32 9.82 -16.71 -0.74
C PHE A 32 11.18 -17.02 -0.13
N ALA A 33 11.30 -17.12 1.19
CA ALA A 33 12.56 -17.44 1.85
C ALA A 33 13.02 -18.88 1.55
N SER A 34 12.09 -19.82 1.36
CA SER A 34 12.44 -21.19 0.94
C SER A 34 12.99 -21.25 -0.50
N THR A 35 12.62 -20.28 -1.35
CA THR A 35 13.02 -20.24 -2.76
C THR A 35 14.22 -19.31 -3.01
N LEU A 36 14.26 -18.15 -2.34
CA LEU A 36 15.20 -17.04 -2.54
C LEU A 36 16.21 -16.90 -1.38
N GLY A 37 16.08 -17.69 -0.32
CA GLY A 37 17.00 -17.75 0.81
C GLY A 37 16.90 -16.58 1.80
N ALA A 38 17.97 -16.36 2.56
CA ALA A 38 18.03 -15.37 3.65
C ALA A 38 17.87 -13.90 3.18
N GLY A 39 18.00 -13.64 1.88
CA GLY A 39 17.80 -12.30 1.30
C GLY A 39 16.40 -11.73 1.53
N VAL A 40 15.40 -12.57 1.79
CA VAL A 40 14.03 -12.13 2.10
C VAL A 40 13.97 -11.37 3.44
N LEU A 41 14.83 -11.69 4.41
CA LEU A 41 14.88 -10.96 5.68
C LEU A 41 15.25 -9.48 5.48
N LEU A 42 16.10 -9.18 4.50
CA LEU A 42 16.49 -7.81 4.17
C LEU A 42 15.33 -6.98 3.62
N SER A 43 14.26 -7.61 3.12
CA SER A 43 13.06 -6.90 2.63
C SER A 43 12.26 -6.20 3.74
N ALA A 44 12.47 -6.59 5.00
CA ALA A 44 11.84 -5.94 6.14
C ALA A 44 12.29 -4.48 6.30
N ILE A 45 13.54 -4.15 5.94
CA ILE A 45 14.11 -2.80 6.07
C ILE A 45 13.36 -1.78 5.21
N PRO A 46 13.26 -1.94 3.87
CA PRO A 46 12.54 -0.99 3.03
C PRO A 46 11.03 -0.96 3.37
N LEU A 47 10.44 -2.08 3.78
CA LEU A 47 9.03 -2.12 4.19
C LEU A 47 8.79 -1.29 5.45
N PHE A 48 9.66 -1.44 6.45
CA PHE A 48 9.60 -0.69 7.70
C PHE A 48 9.80 0.81 7.48
N LEU A 49 10.80 1.19 6.67
CA LEU A 49 11.04 2.60 6.36
C LEU A 49 9.85 3.22 5.62
N TYR A 50 9.33 2.53 4.59
CA TYR A 50 8.24 3.05 3.78
C TYR A 50 6.92 3.14 4.56
N GLN A 51 6.47 2.04 5.15
CA GLN A 51 5.20 2.02 5.89
C GLN A 51 5.30 2.85 7.17
N GLY A 52 6.43 2.78 7.87
CA GLY A 52 6.68 3.55 9.09
C GLY A 52 6.68 5.05 8.82
N ALA A 53 7.39 5.51 7.79
CA ALA A 53 7.42 6.93 7.42
C ALA A 53 6.01 7.44 7.09
N ILE A 54 5.22 6.69 6.31
CA ILE A 54 3.86 7.10 5.96
C ILE A 54 2.97 7.15 7.22
N THR A 55 3.07 6.17 8.11
CA THR A 55 2.25 6.12 9.33
C THR A 55 2.57 7.29 10.26
N LEU A 56 3.85 7.68 10.36
CA LEU A 56 4.31 8.78 11.21
C LEU A 56 3.93 10.15 10.63
N LEU A 57 4.00 10.29 9.30
CA LEU A 57 3.60 11.52 8.59
C LEU A 57 2.08 11.66 8.43
N ALA A 58 1.32 10.58 8.56
CA ALA A 58 -0.14 10.59 8.39
C ALA A 58 -0.83 11.62 9.29
N GLN A 59 -0.41 11.78 10.55
CA GLN A 59 -0.99 12.79 11.46
C GLN A 59 -0.78 14.22 10.96
N THR A 60 0.38 14.52 10.36
CA THR A 60 0.66 15.84 9.77
C THR A 60 -0.09 16.09 8.47
N LEU A 61 -0.45 15.00 7.77
CA LEU A 61 -1.19 15.01 6.52
C LEU A 61 -2.72 14.92 6.73
N ALA A 62 -3.18 14.67 7.97
CA ALA A 62 -4.59 14.63 8.34
C ALA A 62 -5.45 15.81 7.85
N PRO A 63 -5.01 17.08 7.89
CA PRO A 63 -5.82 18.19 7.38
C PRO A 63 -5.96 18.19 5.84
N VAL A 64 -5.13 17.44 5.13
CA VAL A 64 -5.11 17.35 3.66
C VAL A 64 -5.83 16.08 3.16
N LEU A 65 -5.89 15.04 3.99
CA LEU A 65 -6.63 13.80 3.69
C LEU A 65 -8.01 13.82 4.31
N SER A 66 -9.02 14.25 3.55
CA SER A 66 -10.42 14.02 3.88
C SER A 66 -10.77 12.53 3.74
N ASP A 67 -11.83 12.08 4.42
CA ASP A 67 -12.34 10.70 4.29
C ASP A 67 -12.65 10.34 2.82
N ALA A 68 -13.13 11.30 2.04
CA ALA A 68 -13.37 11.16 0.62
C ALA A 68 -12.06 10.88 -0.16
N ALA A 69 -10.97 11.58 0.16
CA ALA A 69 -9.67 11.34 -0.48
C ALA A 69 -9.16 9.93 -0.16
N VAL A 70 -9.29 9.46 1.09
CA VAL A 70 -8.87 8.11 1.48
C VAL A 70 -9.68 7.02 0.76
N ALA A 71 -10.99 7.22 0.58
CA ALA A 71 -11.84 6.30 -0.18
C ALA A 71 -11.39 6.17 -1.64
N GLU A 72 -11.13 7.30 -2.31
CA GLU A 72 -10.66 7.32 -3.70
C GLU A 72 -9.26 6.71 -3.84
N MET A 73 -8.35 6.98 -2.91
CA MET A 73 -7.03 6.32 -2.86
C MET A 73 -7.15 4.80 -2.72
N THR A 74 -8.13 4.33 -1.94
CA THR A 74 -8.41 2.90 -1.77
C THR A 74 -8.96 2.28 -3.05
N CYS A 75 -9.83 2.99 -3.76
CA CYS A 75 -10.36 2.60 -5.06
C CYS A 75 -9.25 2.45 -6.11
N VAL A 76 -8.37 3.44 -6.24
CA VAL A 76 -7.20 3.37 -7.13
C VAL A 76 -6.30 2.19 -6.73
N GLY A 77 -6.06 2.02 -5.42
CA GLY A 77 -5.26 0.92 -4.90
C GLY A 77 -5.81 -0.48 -5.24
N SER A 78 -7.12 -0.67 -5.18
CA SER A 78 -7.75 -1.96 -5.50
C SER A 78 -7.69 -2.27 -7.00
N LEU A 79 -7.85 -1.27 -7.87
CA LEU A 79 -7.67 -1.39 -9.32
C LEU A 79 -6.24 -1.81 -9.69
N LEU A 80 -5.23 -1.23 -9.04
CA LEU A 80 -3.82 -1.61 -9.26
C LEU A 80 -3.58 -3.07 -8.86
N ILE A 81 -4.16 -3.54 -7.75
CA ILE A 81 -4.06 -4.95 -7.32
C ILE A 81 -4.72 -5.87 -8.36
N LEU A 82 -5.88 -5.49 -8.88
CA LEU A 82 -6.56 -6.24 -9.94
C LEU A 82 -5.69 -6.34 -11.21
N ALA A 83 -5.04 -5.24 -11.61
CA ALA A 83 -4.11 -5.23 -12.74
C ALA A 83 -2.89 -6.16 -12.51
N ILE A 84 -2.35 -6.22 -11.28
CA ILE A 84 -1.29 -7.19 -10.92
C ILE A 84 -1.80 -8.62 -11.08
N GLY A 85 -3.01 -8.93 -10.60
CA GLY A 85 -3.62 -10.24 -10.76
C GLY A 85 -3.76 -10.65 -12.23
N LEU A 86 -4.24 -9.74 -13.09
CA LEU A 86 -4.37 -9.98 -14.53
C LEU A 86 -3.01 -10.19 -15.23
N ASN A 87 -1.97 -9.49 -14.80
CA ASN A 87 -0.60 -9.70 -15.29
C ASN A 87 -0.04 -11.06 -14.88
N LEU A 88 -0.28 -11.50 -13.63
CA LEU A 88 0.16 -12.81 -13.15
C LEU A 88 -0.53 -13.95 -13.91
N LEU A 89 -1.80 -13.77 -14.27
CA LEU A 89 -2.55 -14.68 -15.14
C LEU A 89 -2.12 -14.61 -16.62
N LYS A 90 -1.16 -13.74 -16.97
CA LYS A 90 -0.66 -13.49 -18.34
C LYS A 90 -1.74 -13.07 -19.34
N VAL A 91 -2.90 -12.61 -18.87
CA VAL A 91 -4.01 -12.10 -19.70
C VAL A 91 -3.70 -10.69 -20.21
N THR A 92 -2.98 -9.90 -19.41
CA THR A 92 -2.56 -8.53 -19.76
C THR A 92 -1.07 -8.32 -19.49
N LYS A 93 -0.50 -7.25 -20.05
CA LYS A 93 0.88 -6.79 -19.81
C LYS A 93 0.89 -5.30 -19.45
N ILE A 94 0.25 -4.97 -18.34
CA ILE A 94 0.18 -3.60 -17.83
C ILE A 94 1.42 -3.32 -16.99
N LYS A 95 2.14 -2.22 -17.24
CA LYS A 95 3.26 -1.82 -16.37
C LYS A 95 2.72 -1.15 -15.09
N VAL A 96 2.21 -1.96 -14.15
CA VAL A 96 1.55 -1.45 -12.94
C VAL A 96 2.47 -0.54 -12.12
N MET A 97 3.78 -0.78 -12.15
CA MET A 97 4.76 0.04 -11.42
C MET A 97 4.75 1.51 -11.87
N ASP A 98 4.48 1.79 -13.14
CA ASP A 98 4.42 3.16 -13.67
C ASP A 98 3.21 3.93 -13.09
N PHE A 99 2.18 3.21 -12.63
CA PHE A 99 0.98 3.78 -12.04
C PHE A 99 1.05 3.90 -10.52
N ILE A 100 2.18 3.62 -9.87
CA ILE A 100 2.24 3.67 -8.40
C ILE A 100 2.03 5.08 -7.84
N LEU A 101 2.42 6.12 -8.59
CA LEU A 101 2.15 7.52 -8.22
C LEU A 101 0.68 7.91 -8.36
N SER A 102 -0.12 7.15 -9.12
CA SER A 102 -1.54 7.46 -9.33
C SER A 102 -2.34 7.44 -8.03
N ILE A 103 -1.86 6.73 -7.01
CA ILE A 103 -2.50 6.69 -5.69
C ILE A 103 -2.52 8.05 -4.98
N PHE A 104 -1.65 8.99 -5.35
CA PHE A 104 -1.61 10.33 -4.73
C PHE A 104 -2.44 11.37 -5.49
N ILE A 105 -2.87 11.08 -6.73
CA ILE A 105 -3.68 11.99 -7.55
C ILE A 105 -5.03 12.34 -6.90
N PRO A 106 -5.76 11.39 -6.25
CA PRO A 106 -7.03 11.70 -5.61
C PRO A 106 -6.95 12.78 -4.53
N ILE A 107 -5.80 12.92 -3.86
CA ILE A 107 -5.58 13.95 -2.84
C ILE A 107 -5.70 15.34 -3.48
N GLY A 108 -5.07 15.56 -4.63
CA GLY A 108 -5.14 16.83 -5.35
C GLY A 108 -6.51 17.09 -5.99
N LEU A 109 -7.20 16.05 -6.44
CA LEU A 109 -8.53 16.16 -7.04
C LEU A 109 -9.59 16.59 -6.02
N VAL A 110 -9.59 15.97 -4.83
CA VAL A 110 -10.54 16.28 -3.76
C VAL A 110 -10.26 17.63 -3.11
N LEU A 111 -9.03 18.14 -3.19
CA LEU A 111 -8.70 19.49 -2.70
C LEU A 111 -9.19 20.61 -3.64
N PHE A 112 -9.50 20.27 -4.89
CA PHE A 112 -9.99 21.20 -5.92
C PHE A 112 -11.52 21.14 -6.11
N MET A 113 -12.19 20.12 -5.56
CA MET A 113 -13.65 19.94 -5.58
C MET A 113 -14.28 20.44 -4.28
#